data_AF-A0A0F5VAG7-F1
#
_entry.id   AF-A0A0F5VAG7-F1
#
_cell.length_a   1.000
_cell.length_b   1.000
_cell.length_c   1.000
_cell.angle_alpha   90.00
_cell.angle_beta   90.00
_cell.angle_gamma   90.00
#
_symmetry.space_group_name_H-M   'P 1'
#
loop_
_entity.id
_entity.type
_entity.pdbx_description
1 polymer ?
#
loop_
_entity_poly.entity_id
_entity_poly.type
_entity_poly.pdbx_seq_one_letter_code
_entity_poly.pdbx_strand_id
1 'polypeptide(L)'
;MQVCITTKKTLLATLISSTMLTGCYWDDPKEAAAYVSSEIEHEDVVEHLVELEARATPTSDGSSVTRAAGSDGYQYSVDYIIEVMKEHGYKVSTQEFDFRAWEELAGTKLNVDGTDLISTREAGEGVEADYAVMSYSGNSNGELTGDLVFVTPDFNFDSPNYDDTDGCEAADFDGKPIAGKVAVIQRGGCNFTTKVENAQNAGAKAVIVFNQGNDEGRKAVVNGTLGSDTAATVPAFGARFDIAKQWFDASQTQTVPVVLAVDVKDEMVVTQNVIAETRRGNPNQVVMLGAHLDSVPEGPGINDNGSGTAGLLEYAVTLADTRAPVKNKVRFAWWAAEEAGLVGSEYYTNELFAPIYDQAQNEILAELGLEDPSQLTEEQIELVEARYTQLNKVKLYLNFDMIGSPNYIFGVMDGDLSDTKDSPDNAYTGDFKPPYGTSDIEATFNEFFTAKSEFTVPQALSKRSDYAGFADWGVAFGGLFTGAEKVKTAEEVDQFGGEIDVAYDRCYHQACDDLNNVSQKALFVNTQALAYVTTYYAFSKPLFPEVEAPAAKTMTRMQSDLKPTQKLRIGEKLKAAESHSDHGHFHGDFDQDRQ
;
A
#
# COMPACT_ATOMS: atom_id res chain seq x y z
N MET A 1 30.70 22.79 -30.17
CA MET A 1 31.46 23.94 -29.61
C MET A 1 30.59 25.17 -29.83
N GLN A 2 29.68 25.44 -28.90
CA GLN A 2 28.66 26.49 -29.02
C GLN A 2 28.97 27.55 -27.95
N VAL A 3 29.00 28.80 -28.39
CA VAL A 3 29.60 29.92 -27.65
C VAL A 3 28.60 30.45 -26.63
N CYS A 4 28.94 30.36 -25.35
CA CYS A 4 28.22 31.04 -24.27
C CYS A 4 28.65 32.52 -24.26
N ILE A 5 27.77 33.42 -24.71
CA ILE A 5 28.07 34.86 -24.77
C ILE A 5 27.81 35.46 -23.38
N THR A 6 28.89 35.85 -22.70
CA THR A 6 28.84 36.77 -21.56
C THR A 6 28.80 38.20 -22.10
N THR A 7 27.71 38.94 -21.88
CA THR A 7 27.63 40.36 -22.28
C THR A 7 27.33 41.29 -21.11
N LYS A 8 28.28 42.20 -20.87
CA LYS A 8 28.10 43.42 -20.06
C LYS A 8 27.17 44.39 -20.80
N LYS A 9 26.17 44.90 -20.05
CA LYS A 9 25.40 46.15 -20.22
C LYS A 9 25.57 46.89 -21.56
N THR A 10 24.59 46.79 -22.45
CA THR A 10 23.99 47.95 -23.12
C THR A 10 22.60 47.57 -23.64
N LEU A 11 21.61 48.45 -23.45
CA LEU A 11 20.23 48.30 -23.90
C LEU A 11 20.14 47.87 -25.37
N LEU A 12 19.61 46.69 -25.64
CA LEU A 12 18.98 46.36 -26.92
C LEU A 12 17.77 45.45 -26.63
N ALA A 13 16.59 46.05 -26.69
CA ALA A 13 15.32 45.34 -26.66
C ALA A 13 15.28 44.37 -27.86
N THR A 14 15.43 43.09 -27.56
CA THR A 14 15.41 42.02 -28.56
C THR A 14 14.39 41.01 -28.07
N LEU A 15 13.41 40.67 -28.91
CA LEU A 15 12.53 39.52 -28.69
C LEU A 15 13.44 38.29 -28.48
N ILE A 16 13.66 37.91 -27.22
CA ILE A 16 14.22 36.61 -26.89
C ILE A 16 13.07 35.64 -27.16
N SER A 17 13.14 35.01 -28.33
CA SER A 17 12.31 33.86 -28.66
C SER A 17 12.41 32.87 -27.49
N SER A 18 11.28 32.58 -26.84
CA SER A 18 11.17 31.64 -25.70
C SER A 18 11.84 30.29 -25.97
N THR A 19 12.02 29.92 -27.23
CA THR A 19 12.76 28.73 -27.68
C THR A 19 14.27 28.71 -27.44
N MET A 20 14.94 29.83 -27.11
CA MET A 20 16.36 29.80 -26.76
C MET A 20 16.64 29.63 -25.26
N LEU A 21 15.69 29.95 -24.37
CA LEU A 21 15.86 29.79 -22.93
C LEU A 21 15.56 28.36 -22.46
N THR A 22 14.66 27.64 -23.14
CA THR A 22 14.31 26.26 -22.75
C THR A 22 15.44 25.25 -22.93
N GLY A 23 16.44 25.54 -23.78
CA GLY A 23 17.56 24.61 -24.04
C GLY A 23 18.52 24.43 -22.87
N CYS A 24 18.58 25.36 -21.91
CA CYS A 24 19.56 25.31 -20.81
C CYS A 24 19.13 24.39 -19.66
N TYR A 25 17.82 24.29 -19.36
CA TYR A 25 17.33 23.51 -18.23
C TYR A 25 17.58 22.00 -18.37
N TRP A 26 17.60 21.47 -19.60
CA TRP A 26 17.65 20.03 -19.85
C TRP A 26 19.04 19.39 -19.65
N ASP A 27 20.09 20.21 -19.54
CA ASP A 27 21.46 19.73 -19.37
C ASP A 27 21.72 19.28 -17.93
N ASP A 28 21.11 19.96 -16.95
CA ASP A 28 21.24 19.67 -15.51
C ASP A 28 19.95 19.03 -14.95
N PRO A 29 20.04 17.86 -14.28
CA PRO A 29 18.87 17.19 -13.74
C PRO A 29 18.07 18.02 -12.73
N LYS A 30 18.73 18.84 -11.90
CA LYS A 30 18.06 19.66 -10.88
C LYS A 30 17.37 20.86 -11.51
N GLU A 31 17.97 21.50 -12.52
CA GLU A 31 17.32 22.58 -13.27
C GLU A 31 16.11 22.08 -14.06
N ALA A 32 16.21 20.91 -14.71
CA ALA A 32 15.09 20.27 -15.39
C ALA A 32 13.94 19.94 -14.42
N ALA A 33 14.28 19.35 -13.27
CA ALA A 33 13.33 18.99 -12.23
C ALA A 33 12.61 20.21 -11.64
N ALA A 34 13.36 21.25 -11.31
CA ALA A 34 12.81 22.50 -10.80
C ALA A 34 11.86 23.16 -11.81
N TYR A 35 12.23 23.16 -13.09
CA TYR A 35 11.39 23.71 -14.15
C TYR A 35 10.07 22.94 -14.27
N VAL A 36 10.11 21.61 -14.47
CA VAL A 36 8.86 20.83 -14.63
C VAL A 36 7.99 20.89 -13.38
N SER A 37 8.58 20.81 -12.19
CA SER A 37 7.85 20.93 -10.91
C SER A 37 7.18 22.30 -10.74
N SER A 38 7.77 23.37 -11.28
CA SER A 38 7.18 24.72 -11.21
C SER A 38 6.04 24.96 -12.19
N GLU A 39 5.88 24.10 -13.19
CA GLU A 39 4.79 24.18 -14.18
C GLU A 39 3.57 23.34 -13.79
N ILE A 40 3.61 22.65 -12.64
CA ILE A 40 2.44 22.00 -12.04
C ILE A 40 1.49 23.10 -11.57
N GLU A 41 0.26 23.07 -12.05
CA GLU A 41 -0.79 24.02 -11.67
C GLU A 41 -1.74 23.39 -10.67
N HIS A 42 -2.05 24.13 -9.60
CA HIS A 42 -2.90 23.63 -8.52
C HIS A 42 -4.33 23.30 -9.00
N GLU A 43 -4.88 24.11 -9.89
CA GLU A 43 -6.25 23.94 -10.42
C GLU A 43 -6.36 22.63 -11.22
N ASP A 44 -5.34 22.29 -12.01
CA ASP A 44 -5.33 21.10 -12.87
C ASP A 44 -5.26 19.80 -12.06
N VAL A 45 -4.46 19.77 -10.98
CA VAL A 45 -4.45 18.63 -10.04
C VAL A 45 -5.83 18.42 -9.40
N VAL A 46 -6.50 19.49 -9.00
CA VAL A 46 -7.84 19.40 -8.40
C VAL A 46 -8.89 18.99 -9.44
N GLU A 47 -8.77 19.43 -10.69
CA GLU A 47 -9.66 19.00 -11.78
C GLU A 47 -9.58 17.48 -11.99
N HIS A 48 -8.40 16.88 -11.91
CA HIS A 48 -8.26 15.43 -11.95
C HIS A 48 -9.02 14.71 -10.81
N LEU A 49 -9.03 15.27 -9.58
CA LEU A 49 -9.84 14.70 -8.49
C LEU A 49 -11.34 14.79 -8.77
N VAL A 50 -11.79 15.91 -9.33
CA VAL A 50 -13.20 16.11 -9.73
C VAL A 50 -13.62 15.08 -10.75
N GLU A 51 -12.76 14.82 -11.74
CA GLU A 51 -13.02 13.81 -12.76
C GLU A 51 -13.05 12.39 -12.17
N LEU A 52 -12.16 12.05 -11.24
CA LEU A 52 -12.15 10.74 -10.58
C LEU A 52 -13.38 10.51 -9.70
N GLU A 53 -13.83 11.53 -8.95
CA GLU A 53 -15.06 11.44 -8.16
C GLU A 53 -16.29 11.30 -9.05
N ALA A 54 -16.38 12.07 -10.13
CA ALA A 54 -17.51 12.01 -11.06
C ALA A 54 -17.67 10.65 -11.75
N ARG A 55 -16.64 9.80 -11.70
CA ARG A 55 -16.63 8.43 -12.25
C ARG A 55 -16.99 7.37 -11.23
N ALA A 56 -17.02 7.70 -9.94
CA ALA A 56 -17.49 6.76 -8.92
C ALA A 56 -18.97 6.39 -9.19
N THR A 57 -19.29 5.11 -9.02
CA THR A 57 -20.64 4.57 -9.28
C THR A 57 -21.28 4.10 -7.99
N PRO A 58 -22.63 4.17 -7.86
CA PRO A 58 -23.31 3.65 -6.67
C PRO A 58 -22.95 2.18 -6.39
N THR A 59 -22.76 1.84 -5.11
CA THR A 59 -22.62 0.45 -4.64
C THR A 59 -23.89 -0.37 -4.92
N SER A 60 -23.80 -1.69 -4.83
CA SER A 60 -24.94 -2.58 -5.13
C SER A 60 -26.16 -2.31 -4.23
N ASP A 61 -25.92 -1.88 -2.99
CA ASP A 61 -26.96 -1.49 -2.03
C ASP A 61 -27.33 0.01 -2.07
N GLY A 62 -26.62 0.80 -2.88
CA GLY A 62 -26.83 2.24 -3.02
C GLY A 62 -26.46 3.06 -1.77
N SER A 63 -25.71 2.49 -0.83
CA SER A 63 -25.27 3.18 0.40
C SER A 63 -24.14 4.19 0.16
N SER A 64 -23.33 3.98 -0.88
CA SER A 64 -22.20 4.85 -1.23
C SER A 64 -21.97 4.91 -2.75
N VAL A 65 -20.96 5.65 -3.18
CA VAL A 65 -20.37 5.59 -4.52
C VAL A 65 -18.92 5.13 -4.42
N THR A 66 -18.44 4.38 -5.41
CA THR A 66 -17.12 3.73 -5.33
C THR A 66 -16.44 3.62 -6.70
N ARG A 67 -15.11 3.47 -6.67
CA ARG A 67 -14.28 3.02 -7.79
C ARG A 67 -13.60 1.68 -7.48
N ALA A 68 -14.17 0.86 -6.60
CA ALA A 68 -13.60 -0.43 -6.23
C ALA A 68 -13.30 -1.32 -7.43
N ALA A 69 -12.20 -2.07 -7.36
CA ALA A 69 -11.75 -2.92 -8.45
C ALA A 69 -12.87 -3.87 -8.91
N GLY A 70 -13.10 -3.94 -10.22
CA GLY A 70 -14.19 -4.71 -10.82
C GLY A 70 -15.55 -4.01 -10.87
N SER A 71 -15.69 -2.81 -10.31
CA SER A 71 -16.88 -1.98 -10.47
C SER A 71 -16.89 -1.22 -11.81
N ASP A 72 -18.06 -0.73 -12.21
CA ASP A 72 -18.19 0.19 -13.35
C ASP A 72 -17.38 1.48 -13.10
N GLY A 73 -17.35 1.99 -11.86
CA GLY A 73 -16.59 3.20 -11.51
C GLY A 73 -15.07 3.04 -11.68
N TYR A 74 -14.54 1.85 -11.39
CA TYR A 74 -13.16 1.51 -11.72
C TYR A 74 -12.92 1.59 -13.23
N GLN A 75 -13.79 0.96 -14.02
CA GLN A 75 -13.64 0.95 -15.48
C GLN A 75 -13.74 2.35 -16.10
N TYR A 76 -14.65 3.20 -15.63
CA TYR A 76 -14.74 4.59 -16.09
C TYR A 76 -13.48 5.39 -15.76
N SER A 77 -12.83 5.08 -14.64
CA SER A 77 -11.58 5.70 -14.24
C SER A 77 -10.41 5.21 -15.10
N VAL A 78 -10.37 3.90 -15.40
CA VAL A 78 -9.42 3.33 -16.38
C VAL A 78 -9.54 4.04 -17.73
N ASP A 79 -10.76 4.19 -18.23
CA ASP A 79 -11.01 4.83 -19.53
C ASP A 79 -10.49 6.27 -19.56
N TYR A 80 -10.66 7.00 -18.47
CA TYR A 80 -10.15 8.36 -18.30
C TYR A 80 -8.64 8.45 -18.31
N ILE A 81 -7.97 7.61 -17.51
CA ILE A 81 -6.49 7.56 -17.51
C ILE A 81 -6.00 7.27 -18.93
N ILE A 82 -6.59 6.28 -19.61
CA ILE A 82 -6.21 5.89 -20.97
C ILE A 82 -6.41 7.05 -21.96
N GLU A 83 -7.52 7.77 -21.87
CA GLU A 83 -7.85 8.91 -22.71
C GLU A 83 -6.81 10.03 -22.54
N VAL A 84 -6.64 10.54 -21.31
CA VAL A 84 -5.70 11.62 -20.99
C VAL A 84 -4.27 11.25 -21.43
N MET A 85 -3.81 10.03 -21.12
CA MET A 85 -2.47 9.61 -21.48
C MET A 85 -2.26 9.48 -23.00
N LYS A 86 -3.27 8.99 -23.74
CA LYS A 86 -3.19 8.91 -25.21
C LYS A 86 -3.19 10.29 -25.86
N GLU A 87 -4.01 11.21 -25.37
CA GLU A 87 -4.08 12.60 -25.85
C GLU A 87 -2.73 13.32 -25.70
N HIS A 88 -2.04 13.09 -24.57
CA HIS A 88 -0.70 13.62 -24.30
C HIS A 88 0.44 12.80 -24.93
N GLY A 89 0.09 11.83 -25.79
CA GLY A 89 1.05 11.15 -26.64
C GLY A 89 1.90 10.10 -25.93
N TYR A 90 1.43 9.55 -24.83
CA TYR A 90 2.04 8.37 -24.21
C TYR A 90 1.74 7.10 -25.00
N LYS A 91 2.56 6.07 -24.79
CA LYS A 91 2.26 4.70 -25.21
C LYS A 91 1.53 4.02 -24.06
N VAL A 92 0.24 3.74 -24.24
CA VAL A 92 -0.61 3.15 -23.20
C VAL A 92 -0.91 1.69 -23.52
N SER A 93 -0.88 0.85 -22.49
CA SER A 93 -1.31 -0.55 -22.51
C SER A 93 -2.03 -0.89 -21.22
N THR A 94 -2.93 -1.86 -21.27
CA THR A 94 -3.55 -2.44 -20.07
C THR A 94 -3.05 -3.87 -19.86
N GLN A 95 -3.10 -4.32 -18.61
CA GLN A 95 -2.77 -5.68 -18.20
C GLN A 95 -3.98 -6.24 -17.44
N GLU A 96 -4.79 -7.03 -18.14
CA GLU A 96 -5.98 -7.67 -17.58
C GLU A 96 -5.62 -8.92 -16.79
N PHE A 97 -6.32 -9.17 -15.68
CA PHE A 97 -6.22 -10.39 -14.89
C PHE A 97 -7.54 -10.70 -14.17
N ASP A 98 -7.72 -11.98 -13.83
CA ASP A 98 -8.87 -12.45 -13.05
C ASP A 98 -8.71 -12.00 -11.59
N PHE A 99 -9.76 -11.41 -11.03
CA PHE A 99 -9.82 -10.88 -9.68
C PHE A 99 -11.09 -11.38 -8.99
N ARG A 100 -10.96 -11.81 -7.73
CA ARG A 100 -12.11 -12.18 -6.89
C ARG A 100 -12.65 -10.89 -6.26
N ALA A 101 -13.68 -10.29 -6.83
CA ALA A 101 -14.33 -9.13 -6.24
C ALA A 101 -15.21 -9.58 -5.07
N TRP A 102 -15.12 -8.86 -3.96
CA TRP A 102 -15.91 -9.09 -2.77
C TRP A 102 -16.53 -7.77 -2.28
N GLU A 103 -17.83 -7.79 -2.01
CA GLU A 103 -18.60 -6.64 -1.51
C GLU A 103 -19.57 -7.11 -0.42
N GLU A 104 -19.60 -6.41 0.72
CA GLU A 104 -20.61 -6.61 1.75
C GLU A 104 -21.93 -5.94 1.33
N LEU A 105 -23.02 -6.71 1.25
CA LEU A 105 -24.34 -6.22 0.87
C LEU A 105 -25.20 -5.86 2.09
N ALA A 106 -26.28 -5.13 1.85
CA ALA A 106 -27.24 -4.78 2.89
C ALA A 106 -27.89 -6.01 3.55
N GLY A 107 -28.21 -5.90 4.84
CA GLY A 107 -28.85 -6.96 5.61
C GLY A 107 -27.90 -7.74 6.53
N THR A 108 -26.61 -7.40 6.50
CA THR A 108 -25.65 -7.81 7.53
C THR A 108 -26.12 -7.38 8.91
N LYS A 109 -26.06 -8.29 9.88
CA LYS A 109 -26.37 -8.02 11.29
C LYS A 109 -25.67 -9.01 12.21
N LEU A 110 -25.35 -8.56 13.42
CA LEU A 110 -24.86 -9.41 14.50
C LEU A 110 -25.60 -9.08 15.79
N ASN A 111 -26.22 -10.08 16.40
CA ASN A 111 -26.86 -10.00 17.71
C ASN A 111 -26.21 -11.04 18.62
N VAL A 112 -25.79 -10.60 19.81
CA VAL A 112 -25.20 -11.46 20.83
C VAL A 112 -25.92 -11.24 22.15
N ASP A 113 -26.38 -12.33 22.76
CA ASP A 113 -27.18 -12.34 24.00
C ASP A 113 -28.41 -11.43 23.98
N GLY A 114 -29.07 -11.32 22.82
CA GLY A 114 -30.25 -10.47 22.64
C GLY A 114 -29.94 -8.99 22.46
N THR A 115 -28.67 -8.60 22.36
CA THR A 115 -28.24 -7.23 22.04
C THR A 115 -27.86 -7.14 20.57
N ASP A 116 -28.54 -6.28 19.82
CA ASP A 116 -28.16 -5.93 18.44
C ASP A 116 -26.90 -5.06 18.48
N LEU A 117 -25.87 -5.49 17.78
CA LEU A 117 -24.59 -4.80 17.71
C LEU A 117 -24.57 -3.81 16.54
N ILE A 118 -23.72 -2.79 16.66
CA ILE A 118 -23.55 -1.74 15.66
C ILE A 118 -22.35 -2.08 14.78
N SER A 119 -22.57 -2.20 13.47
CA SER A 119 -21.47 -2.41 12.52
C SER A 119 -20.67 -1.13 12.27
N THR A 120 -19.43 -1.25 11.83
CA THR A 120 -18.63 -0.11 11.34
C THR A 120 -19.29 0.65 10.19
N ARG A 121 -20.13 -0.01 9.38
CA ARG A 121 -20.91 0.61 8.30
C ARG A 121 -22.10 1.43 8.78
N GLU A 122 -22.61 1.15 9.98
CA GLU A 122 -23.76 1.83 10.58
C GLU A 122 -23.35 2.84 11.66
N ALA A 123 -22.13 2.74 12.17
CA ALA A 123 -21.59 3.65 13.17
C ALA A 123 -21.40 5.05 12.55
N GLY A 124 -22.27 5.99 12.96
CA GLY A 124 -22.11 7.40 12.64
C GLY A 124 -21.12 8.10 13.58
N GLU A 125 -20.91 9.40 13.35
CA GLU A 125 -20.04 10.23 14.19
C GLU A 125 -20.44 10.15 15.69
N GLY A 126 -19.47 9.82 16.54
CA GLY A 126 -19.67 9.68 18.00
C GLY A 126 -20.36 8.40 18.44
N VAL A 127 -20.60 7.44 17.53
CA VAL A 127 -21.10 6.11 17.85
C VAL A 127 -19.96 5.11 17.73
N GLU A 128 -19.64 4.41 18.82
CA GLU A 128 -18.60 3.40 18.82
C GLU A 128 -19.11 2.09 18.19
N ALA A 129 -18.51 1.69 17.07
CA ALA A 129 -18.82 0.42 16.43
C ALA A 129 -18.47 -0.78 17.34
N ASP A 130 -19.28 -1.83 17.25
CA ASP A 130 -19.08 -3.08 18.00
C ASP A 130 -18.33 -4.13 17.17
N TYR A 131 -18.57 -4.17 15.86
CA TYR A 131 -18.03 -5.18 14.96
C TYR A 131 -17.89 -4.70 13.50
N ALA A 132 -17.12 -5.45 12.72
CA ALA A 132 -17.02 -5.35 11.26
C ALA A 132 -17.10 -6.75 10.63
N VAL A 133 -17.66 -6.88 9.44
CA VAL A 133 -17.49 -8.11 8.64
C VAL A 133 -16.09 -8.09 8.04
N MET A 134 -15.38 -9.21 8.09
CA MET A 134 -14.05 -9.27 7.49
C MET A 134 -14.16 -9.32 5.95
N SER A 135 -13.29 -8.61 5.23
CA SER A 135 -13.24 -8.72 3.76
C SER A 135 -12.96 -10.17 3.35
N TYR A 136 -13.61 -10.63 2.28
CA TYR A 136 -13.64 -12.04 1.86
C TYR A 136 -14.32 -13.01 2.84
N SER A 137 -15.13 -12.50 3.77
CA SER A 137 -15.99 -13.34 4.61
C SER A 137 -17.06 -14.08 3.81
N GLY A 138 -17.44 -15.26 4.28
CA GLY A 138 -18.48 -16.08 3.65
C GLY A 138 -19.91 -15.58 3.89
N ASN A 139 -20.78 -15.83 2.90
CA ASN A 139 -22.21 -15.53 2.99
C ASN A 139 -22.91 -16.46 3.99
N SER A 140 -23.79 -15.92 4.83
CA SER A 140 -24.55 -16.72 5.79
C SER A 140 -25.73 -17.48 5.15
N ASN A 141 -26.12 -17.10 3.93
CA ASN A 141 -27.27 -17.60 3.17
C ASN A 141 -28.59 -17.48 3.95
N GLY A 142 -28.79 -16.34 4.61
CA GLY A 142 -29.91 -16.04 5.49
C GLY A 142 -29.52 -16.00 6.96
N GLU A 143 -30.52 -15.96 7.84
CA GLU A 143 -30.26 -15.87 9.28
C GLU A 143 -29.68 -17.17 9.84
N LEU A 144 -28.57 -17.05 10.57
CA LEU A 144 -27.90 -18.13 11.29
C LEU A 144 -28.01 -17.89 12.80
N THR A 145 -28.41 -18.92 13.54
CA THR A 145 -28.48 -18.90 15.01
C THR A 145 -27.51 -19.90 15.60
N GLY A 146 -26.68 -19.53 16.57
CA GLY A 146 -25.75 -20.45 17.25
C GLY A 146 -25.48 -20.03 18.68
N ASP A 147 -24.69 -20.84 19.39
CA ASP A 147 -24.15 -20.42 20.69
C ASP A 147 -22.68 -20.06 20.49
N LEU A 148 -22.25 -19.05 21.23
CA LEU A 148 -20.87 -18.59 21.27
C LEU A 148 -20.01 -19.58 22.07
N VAL A 149 -18.84 -19.92 21.54
CA VAL A 149 -17.81 -20.71 22.23
C VAL A 149 -16.45 -20.06 22.03
N PHE A 150 -15.82 -19.64 23.14
CA PHE A 150 -14.43 -19.20 23.12
C PHE A 150 -13.52 -20.39 22.86
N VAL A 151 -12.56 -20.21 21.95
CA VAL A 151 -11.54 -21.23 21.70
C VAL A 151 -10.66 -21.34 22.94
N THR A 152 -10.13 -20.25 23.51
CA THR A 152 -9.47 -20.32 24.84
C THR A 152 -10.47 -20.16 25.99
N PRO A 153 -10.80 -21.22 26.76
CA PRO A 153 -11.87 -21.19 27.77
C PRO A 153 -11.45 -20.50 29.09
N ASP A 154 -10.15 -20.37 29.33
CA ASP A 154 -9.52 -19.77 30.53
C ASP A 154 -8.79 -18.46 30.22
N PHE A 155 -9.25 -17.75 29.18
CA PHE A 155 -8.66 -16.52 28.70
C PHE A 155 -8.49 -15.47 29.81
N ASN A 156 -7.31 -14.83 29.85
CA ASN A 156 -6.99 -13.81 30.85
C ASN A 156 -6.90 -12.41 30.22
N PHE A 157 -7.99 -11.63 30.34
CA PHE A 157 -8.05 -10.25 29.85
C PHE A 157 -7.10 -9.26 30.56
N ASP A 158 -6.56 -9.60 31.73
CA ASP A 158 -5.55 -8.78 32.42
C ASP A 158 -4.12 -9.03 31.88
N SER A 159 -3.94 -10.06 31.06
CA SER A 159 -2.68 -10.39 30.39
C SER A 159 -2.94 -10.62 28.91
N PRO A 160 -3.10 -9.58 28.09
CA PRO A 160 -3.66 -9.75 26.75
C PRO A 160 -2.80 -10.57 25.77
N ASN A 161 -1.51 -10.78 26.07
CA ASN A 161 -0.63 -11.71 25.36
C ASN A 161 -0.60 -13.12 26.02
N TYR A 162 -1.64 -13.50 26.76
CA TYR A 162 -1.70 -14.75 27.52
C TYR A 162 -1.68 -15.99 26.62
N ASP A 163 -2.35 -15.89 25.46
CA ASP A 163 -2.37 -16.92 24.41
C ASP A 163 -2.59 -16.24 23.05
N ASP A 164 -1.58 -15.48 22.60
CA ASP A 164 -1.65 -14.79 21.31
C ASP A 164 -1.68 -15.78 20.13
N THR A 165 -1.36 -17.05 20.34
CA THR A 165 -1.44 -18.12 19.34
C THR A 165 -2.81 -18.79 19.21
N ASP A 166 -3.84 -18.34 19.93
CA ASP A 166 -5.18 -18.95 19.90
C ASP A 166 -5.74 -19.11 18.48
N GLY A 167 -6.08 -20.34 18.09
CA GLY A 167 -6.65 -20.68 16.78
C GLY A 167 -5.65 -20.74 15.62
N CYS A 168 -4.36 -20.57 15.88
CA CYS A 168 -3.31 -20.64 14.86
C CYS A 168 -2.99 -22.06 14.41
N GLU A 169 -3.24 -23.05 15.28
CA GLU A 169 -3.06 -24.46 14.96
C GLU A 169 -4.39 -25.20 14.98
N ALA A 170 -4.55 -26.21 14.14
CA ALA A 170 -5.73 -27.07 14.16
C ALA A 170 -5.94 -27.75 15.52
N ALA A 171 -4.85 -28.04 16.24
CA ALA A 171 -4.88 -28.62 17.58
C ALA A 171 -5.53 -27.70 18.63
N ASP A 172 -5.60 -26.39 18.38
CA ASP A 172 -6.28 -25.44 19.27
C ASP A 172 -7.77 -25.73 19.36
N PHE A 173 -8.36 -26.51 18.46
CA PHE A 173 -9.78 -26.84 18.48
C PHE A 173 -10.06 -28.22 19.11
N ASP A 174 -9.02 -28.98 19.46
CA ASP A 174 -9.16 -30.35 19.97
C ASP A 174 -9.92 -30.41 21.30
N GLY A 175 -10.96 -31.25 21.35
CA GLY A 175 -11.78 -31.43 22.55
C GLY A 175 -12.73 -30.26 22.89
N LYS A 176 -12.74 -29.19 22.07
CA LYS A 176 -13.62 -28.03 22.25
C LYS A 176 -14.96 -28.22 21.53
N PRO A 177 -16.09 -27.75 22.09
CA PRO A 177 -17.42 -27.99 21.51
C PRO A 177 -17.77 -27.01 20.38
N ILE A 178 -16.91 -26.90 19.35
CA ILE A 178 -16.98 -25.87 18.30
C ILE A 178 -17.94 -26.23 17.16
N ALA A 179 -18.15 -27.52 16.90
CA ALA A 179 -19.00 -27.98 15.80
C ALA A 179 -20.44 -27.41 15.89
N GLY A 180 -20.85 -26.67 14.85
CA GLY A 180 -22.15 -26.00 14.75
C GLY A 180 -22.31 -24.75 15.62
N LYS A 181 -21.23 -24.25 16.23
CA LYS A 181 -21.19 -23.05 17.09
C LYS A 181 -20.56 -21.86 16.39
N VAL A 182 -20.60 -20.71 17.05
CA VAL A 182 -19.86 -19.50 16.67
C VAL A 182 -18.57 -19.48 17.48
N ALA A 183 -17.43 -19.65 16.80
CA ALA A 183 -16.12 -19.65 17.46
C ALA A 183 -15.67 -18.22 17.75
N VAL A 184 -15.14 -17.96 18.94
CA VAL A 184 -14.57 -16.67 19.32
C VAL A 184 -13.09 -16.83 19.63
N ILE A 185 -12.27 -16.04 18.94
CA ILE A 185 -10.81 -16.20 18.87
C ILE A 185 -10.17 -14.82 19.09
N GLN A 186 -9.08 -14.74 19.86
CA GLN A 186 -8.35 -13.48 19.98
C GLN A 186 -7.47 -13.24 18.73
N ARG A 187 -7.36 -11.99 18.28
CA ARG A 187 -6.35 -11.56 17.30
C ARG A 187 -4.94 -11.85 17.84
N GLY A 188 -3.99 -12.25 16.99
CA GLY A 188 -2.58 -12.46 17.35
C GLY A 188 -1.99 -13.76 16.82
N GLY A 189 -0.66 -13.89 16.89
CA GLY A 189 0.10 -15.13 16.63
C GLY A 189 0.12 -15.63 15.17
N CYS A 190 -0.93 -15.37 14.40
CA CYS A 190 -1.09 -15.74 13.00
C CYS A 190 -2.16 -14.87 12.32
N ASN A 191 -2.27 -14.96 11.01
CA ASN A 191 -3.24 -14.19 10.22
C ASN A 191 -4.71 -14.62 10.49
N PHE A 192 -5.64 -13.73 10.15
CA PHE A 192 -7.08 -13.96 10.35
C PHE A 192 -7.59 -15.16 9.55
N THR A 193 -7.11 -15.32 8.31
CA THR A 193 -7.44 -16.44 7.42
C THR A 193 -7.19 -17.79 8.08
N THR A 194 -6.01 -17.98 8.68
CA THR A 194 -5.63 -19.21 9.37
C THR A 194 -6.58 -19.52 10.52
N LYS A 195 -6.87 -18.51 11.37
CA LYS A 195 -7.82 -18.67 12.49
C LYS A 195 -9.20 -19.09 12.01
N VAL A 196 -9.72 -18.41 10.99
CA VAL A 196 -11.06 -18.66 10.45
C VAL A 196 -11.13 -20.02 9.75
N GLU A 197 -10.12 -20.38 8.95
CA GLU A 197 -10.06 -21.69 8.27
C GLU A 197 -9.91 -22.84 9.27
N ASN A 198 -9.08 -22.71 10.30
CA ASN A 198 -8.95 -23.73 11.34
C ASN A 198 -10.28 -23.92 12.09
N ALA A 199 -10.96 -22.82 12.46
CA ALA A 199 -12.27 -22.88 13.10
C ALA A 199 -13.35 -23.52 12.21
N GLN A 200 -13.37 -23.14 10.93
CA GLN A 200 -14.24 -23.76 9.93
C GLN A 200 -13.99 -25.27 9.82
N ASN A 201 -12.71 -25.68 9.76
CA ASN A 201 -12.31 -27.08 9.69
C ASN A 201 -12.70 -27.86 10.96
N ALA A 202 -12.74 -27.20 12.11
CA ALA A 202 -13.28 -27.74 13.36
C ALA A 202 -14.83 -27.78 13.40
N GLY A 203 -15.49 -27.28 12.37
CA GLY A 203 -16.94 -27.31 12.20
C GLY A 203 -17.67 -26.08 12.75
N ALA A 204 -16.97 -24.98 13.05
CA ALA A 204 -17.62 -23.71 13.34
C ALA A 204 -18.50 -23.29 12.15
N LYS A 205 -19.65 -22.68 12.42
CA LYS A 205 -20.52 -22.13 11.36
C LYS A 205 -20.38 -20.63 11.16
N ALA A 206 -19.65 -19.97 12.06
CA ALA A 206 -19.26 -18.57 12.01
C ALA A 206 -18.09 -18.35 12.96
N VAL A 207 -17.31 -17.30 12.72
CA VAL A 207 -16.12 -16.95 13.52
C VAL A 207 -16.18 -15.47 13.89
N ILE A 208 -15.84 -15.14 15.14
CA ILE A 208 -15.64 -13.76 15.59
C ILE A 208 -14.22 -13.65 16.12
N VAL A 209 -13.41 -12.78 15.52
CA VAL A 209 -12.06 -12.47 16.00
C VAL A 209 -12.10 -11.14 16.75
N PHE A 210 -11.81 -11.15 18.05
CA PHE A 210 -11.78 -9.91 18.83
C PHE A 210 -10.38 -9.33 18.95
N ASN A 211 -10.28 -8.01 19.15
CA ASN A 211 -8.98 -7.33 19.21
C ASN A 211 -8.17 -7.73 20.44
N GLN A 212 -6.87 -7.41 20.46
CA GLN A 212 -5.93 -7.93 21.46
C GLN A 212 -6.04 -7.26 22.82
N GLY A 213 -6.20 -5.94 22.88
CA GLY A 213 -6.26 -5.16 24.12
C GLY A 213 -4.91 -4.96 24.83
N ASN A 214 -3.77 -5.23 24.18
CA ASN A 214 -2.42 -5.05 24.75
C ASN A 214 -1.93 -3.60 24.79
N ASP A 215 -2.55 -2.70 24.03
CA ASP A 215 -2.41 -1.25 24.14
C ASP A 215 -3.77 -0.57 23.83
N GLU A 216 -3.85 0.76 23.96
CA GLU A 216 -5.09 1.50 23.67
C GLU A 216 -5.55 1.24 22.22
N GLY A 217 -4.66 1.40 21.23
CA GLY A 217 -4.95 1.17 19.81
C GLY A 217 -5.33 -0.27 19.42
N ARG A 218 -5.24 -1.21 20.37
CA ARG A 218 -5.61 -2.62 20.18
C ARG A 218 -6.92 -2.97 20.89
N LYS A 219 -7.73 -1.97 21.27
CA LYS A 219 -9.06 -2.17 21.87
C LYS A 219 -10.22 -2.03 20.89
N ALA A 220 -10.09 -1.19 19.86
CA ALA A 220 -11.10 -0.95 18.83
C ALA A 220 -11.52 -2.21 18.05
N VAL A 221 -12.55 -2.06 17.20
CA VAL A 221 -13.01 -3.13 16.30
C VAL A 221 -11.87 -3.61 15.40
N VAL A 222 -11.76 -4.93 15.23
CA VAL A 222 -10.91 -5.52 14.19
C VAL A 222 -11.63 -5.36 12.85
N ASN A 223 -11.13 -4.51 11.95
CA ASN A 223 -11.54 -4.56 10.55
C ASN A 223 -10.45 -5.28 9.75
N GLY A 224 -10.63 -6.58 9.52
CA GLY A 224 -9.60 -7.45 8.96
C GLY A 224 -10.02 -8.04 7.62
N THR A 225 -9.05 -8.46 6.82
CA THR A 225 -9.28 -9.21 5.58
C THR A 225 -8.89 -10.67 5.76
N LEU A 226 -9.65 -11.58 5.14
CA LEU A 226 -9.25 -12.99 4.99
C LEU A 226 -8.36 -13.21 3.76
N GLY A 227 -8.16 -12.18 2.92
CA GLY A 227 -7.44 -12.30 1.66
C GLY A 227 -8.28 -12.98 0.57
N SER A 228 -8.01 -12.61 -0.68
CA SER A 228 -8.76 -13.11 -1.85
C SER A 228 -8.56 -14.61 -2.10
N ASP A 229 -7.46 -15.18 -1.62
CA ASP A 229 -7.09 -16.59 -1.72
C ASP A 229 -7.67 -17.47 -0.61
N THR A 230 -8.44 -16.90 0.33
CA THR A 230 -9.07 -17.65 1.43
C THR A 230 -9.97 -18.79 0.95
N ALA A 231 -9.86 -19.93 1.63
CA ALA A 231 -10.80 -21.05 1.53
C ALA A 231 -11.91 -20.99 2.61
N ALA A 232 -11.95 -19.93 3.42
CA ALA A 232 -13.06 -19.69 4.33
C ALA A 232 -14.36 -19.45 3.55
N THR A 233 -15.42 -20.10 4.01
CA THR A 233 -16.79 -20.01 3.46
C THR A 233 -17.82 -19.68 4.55
N VAL A 234 -17.41 -19.71 5.81
CA VAL A 234 -18.24 -19.30 6.95
C VAL A 234 -18.17 -17.79 7.15
N PRO A 235 -19.26 -17.17 7.67
CA PRO A 235 -19.21 -15.78 8.12
C PRO A 235 -18.14 -15.55 9.18
N ALA A 236 -17.46 -14.42 9.07
CA ALA A 236 -16.29 -14.05 9.85
C ALA A 236 -16.38 -12.55 10.17
N PHE A 237 -16.31 -12.24 11.45
CA PHE A 237 -16.43 -10.88 11.96
C PHE A 237 -15.19 -10.53 12.76
N GLY A 238 -14.84 -9.26 12.78
CA GLY A 238 -13.98 -8.69 13.81
C GLY A 238 -14.78 -7.93 14.86
N ALA A 239 -14.34 -7.94 16.12
CA ALA A 239 -15.02 -7.27 17.23
C ALA A 239 -14.03 -6.49 18.12
N ARG A 240 -14.54 -5.48 18.83
CA ARG A 240 -13.74 -4.76 19.83
C ARG A 240 -13.45 -5.59 21.08
N PHE A 241 -12.40 -5.24 21.82
CA PHE A 241 -11.87 -6.03 22.93
C PHE A 241 -12.84 -6.11 24.13
N ASP A 242 -13.44 -4.99 24.50
CA ASP A 242 -14.27 -4.87 25.70
C ASP A 242 -15.61 -5.62 25.57
N ILE A 243 -16.22 -5.66 24.38
CA ILE A 243 -17.46 -6.39 24.14
C ILE A 243 -17.23 -7.90 24.18
N ALA A 244 -16.10 -8.36 23.64
CA ALA A 244 -15.70 -9.76 23.75
C ALA A 244 -15.44 -10.18 25.20
N LYS A 245 -14.87 -9.28 26.02
CA LYS A 245 -14.74 -9.51 27.47
C LYS A 245 -16.10 -9.72 28.14
N GLN A 246 -17.10 -8.91 27.79
CA GLN A 246 -18.47 -9.06 28.34
C GLN A 246 -19.07 -10.42 27.96
N TRP A 247 -18.90 -10.86 26.72
CA TRP A 247 -19.35 -12.18 26.26
C TRP A 247 -18.62 -13.32 26.98
N PHE A 248 -17.32 -13.17 27.22
CA PHE A 248 -16.54 -14.16 27.96
C PHE A 248 -17.05 -14.30 29.38
N ASP A 249 -17.20 -13.19 30.12
CA ASP A 249 -17.70 -13.18 31.50
C ASP A 249 -19.10 -13.83 31.60
N ALA A 250 -19.98 -13.56 30.64
CA ALA A 250 -21.30 -14.19 30.56
C ALA A 250 -21.20 -15.71 30.31
N SER A 251 -20.33 -16.12 29.37
CA SER A 251 -20.17 -17.52 28.97
C SER A 251 -19.70 -18.44 30.12
N GLN A 252 -19.07 -17.89 31.16
CA GLN A 252 -18.67 -18.63 32.36
C GLN A 252 -19.86 -19.12 33.21
N THR A 253 -21.04 -18.53 33.02
CA THR A 253 -22.22 -18.82 33.86
C THR A 253 -23.45 -19.24 33.06
N GLN A 254 -23.51 -18.94 31.77
CA GLN A 254 -24.64 -19.24 30.90
C GLN A 254 -24.21 -19.51 29.46
N THR A 255 -25.12 -20.06 28.66
CA THR A 255 -24.96 -20.12 27.20
C THR A 255 -25.26 -18.74 26.61
N VAL A 256 -24.39 -18.26 25.73
CA VAL A 256 -24.54 -16.96 25.06
C VAL A 256 -25.04 -17.20 23.62
N PRO A 257 -26.31 -16.91 23.31
CA PRO A 257 -26.85 -17.10 21.97
C PRO A 257 -26.37 -15.99 21.01
N VAL A 258 -26.22 -16.35 19.75
CA VAL A 258 -25.83 -15.48 18.64
C VAL A 258 -26.84 -15.63 17.51
N VAL A 259 -27.30 -14.51 16.96
CA VAL A 259 -28.08 -14.44 15.73
C VAL A 259 -27.36 -13.53 14.76
N LEU A 260 -27.08 -14.02 13.55
CA LEU A 260 -26.33 -13.26 12.55
C LEU A 260 -26.90 -13.45 11.15
N ALA A 261 -26.66 -12.47 10.29
CA ALA A 261 -26.78 -12.60 8.85
C ALA A 261 -25.63 -11.83 8.21
N VAL A 262 -25.07 -12.37 7.13
CA VAL A 262 -24.03 -11.74 6.31
C VAL A 262 -24.44 -11.99 4.88
N ASP A 263 -24.72 -10.93 4.14
CA ASP A 263 -24.95 -11.02 2.70
C ASP A 263 -23.77 -10.38 1.99
N VAL A 264 -23.21 -11.11 1.03
CA VAL A 264 -22.02 -10.70 0.29
C VAL A 264 -22.18 -11.04 -1.17
N LYS A 265 -21.58 -10.21 -2.01
CA LYS A 265 -21.32 -10.50 -3.41
C LYS A 265 -19.87 -10.92 -3.53
N ASP A 266 -19.63 -12.17 -3.93
CA ASP A 266 -18.30 -12.77 -4.10
C ASP A 266 -18.23 -13.42 -5.48
N GLU A 267 -17.52 -12.79 -6.40
CA GLU A 267 -17.49 -13.20 -7.81
C GLU A 267 -16.12 -13.00 -8.45
N MET A 268 -15.80 -13.86 -9.42
CA MET A 268 -14.65 -13.64 -10.28
C MET A 268 -15.02 -12.62 -11.37
N VAL A 269 -14.28 -11.52 -11.41
CA VAL A 269 -14.36 -10.46 -12.42
C VAL A 269 -13.01 -10.33 -13.11
N VAL A 270 -12.98 -9.66 -14.26
CA VAL A 270 -11.73 -9.23 -14.89
C VAL A 270 -11.50 -7.77 -14.49
N THR A 271 -10.32 -7.48 -13.97
CA THR A 271 -9.84 -6.11 -13.72
C THR A 271 -8.51 -5.89 -14.45
N GLN A 272 -7.97 -4.68 -14.43
CA GLN A 272 -6.77 -4.35 -15.21
C GLN A 272 -5.93 -3.22 -14.66
N ASN A 273 -4.61 -3.41 -14.68
CA ASN A 273 -3.67 -2.31 -14.49
C ASN A 273 -3.60 -1.44 -15.76
N VAL A 274 -3.35 -0.14 -15.60
CA VAL A 274 -3.02 0.77 -16.72
C VAL A 274 -1.55 1.13 -16.67
N ILE A 275 -0.81 0.86 -17.75
CA ILE A 275 0.60 1.21 -17.89
C ILE A 275 0.77 2.20 -19.03
N ALA A 276 1.44 3.31 -18.76
CA ALA A 276 1.73 4.33 -19.78
C ALA A 276 3.20 4.74 -19.79
N GLU A 277 3.78 4.86 -20.98
CA GLU A 277 5.20 5.15 -21.13
C GLU A 277 5.46 6.34 -22.05
N THR A 278 6.45 7.14 -21.68
CA THR A 278 7.05 8.14 -22.58
C THR A 278 7.55 7.47 -23.86
N ARG A 279 7.37 8.12 -25.03
CA ARG A 279 7.86 7.57 -26.31
C ARG A 279 9.39 7.62 -26.44
N ARG A 280 10.04 8.57 -25.76
CA ARG A 280 11.50 8.81 -25.77
C ARG A 280 12.14 8.38 -24.45
N GLY A 281 13.47 8.49 -24.35
CA GLY A 281 14.24 8.01 -23.21
C GLY A 281 14.75 6.58 -23.37
N ASN A 282 15.80 6.25 -22.63
CA ASN A 282 16.50 4.97 -22.66
C ASN A 282 15.61 3.84 -22.09
N PRO A 283 15.19 2.85 -22.88
CA PRO A 283 14.32 1.76 -22.40
C PRO A 283 15.03 0.78 -21.46
N ASN A 284 16.36 0.87 -21.30
CA ASN A 284 17.13 0.07 -20.34
C ASN A 284 17.35 0.81 -19.00
N GLN A 285 16.75 1.98 -18.83
CA GLN A 285 16.79 2.81 -17.64
C GLN A 285 15.38 3.37 -17.43
N VAL A 286 14.52 2.59 -16.75
CA VAL A 286 13.13 2.95 -16.51
C VAL A 286 13.00 3.54 -15.10
N VAL A 287 12.56 4.80 -15.06
CA VAL A 287 12.03 5.50 -13.88
C VAL A 287 10.54 5.19 -13.85
N MET A 288 10.11 4.40 -12.89
CA MET A 288 8.71 4.03 -12.75
C MET A 288 8.07 4.80 -11.59
N LEU A 289 6.81 5.18 -11.75
CA LEU A 289 5.99 5.71 -10.67
C LEU A 289 4.57 5.13 -10.74
N GLY A 290 3.93 4.98 -9.59
CA GLY A 290 2.60 4.39 -9.49
C GLY A 290 1.76 4.95 -8.35
N ALA A 291 0.45 4.82 -8.54
CA ALA A 291 -0.61 4.99 -7.55
C ALA A 291 -1.68 3.93 -7.88
N HIS A 292 -2.44 3.44 -6.91
CA HIS A 292 -3.59 2.61 -7.23
C HIS A 292 -4.79 3.47 -7.65
N LEU A 293 -5.64 2.89 -8.48
CA LEU A 293 -6.79 3.58 -9.09
C LEU A 293 -8.11 3.19 -8.44
N ASP A 294 -8.18 1.99 -7.86
CA ASP A 294 -9.33 1.54 -7.11
C ASP A 294 -9.43 2.27 -5.78
N SER A 295 -10.65 2.31 -5.26
CA SER A 295 -10.97 2.68 -3.88
C SER A 295 -11.57 1.48 -3.16
N VAL A 296 -11.84 1.59 -1.87
CA VAL A 296 -12.73 0.64 -1.20
C VAL A 296 -14.19 0.73 -1.68
N PRO A 297 -15.01 -0.33 -1.53
CA PRO A 297 -16.46 -0.28 -1.80
C PRO A 297 -17.20 0.80 -0.99
N GLU A 298 -16.74 1.12 0.21
CA GLU A 298 -17.40 2.01 1.16
C GLU A 298 -17.40 3.48 0.73
N GLY A 299 -16.49 3.91 -0.15
CA GLY A 299 -16.35 5.32 -0.50
C GLY A 299 -15.72 5.59 -1.85
N PRO A 300 -15.80 6.85 -2.32
CA PRO A 300 -15.22 7.22 -3.59
C PRO A 300 -13.70 7.26 -3.54
N GLY A 301 -13.04 7.32 -2.38
CA GLY A 301 -11.58 7.17 -2.31
C GLY A 301 -10.80 8.33 -2.94
N ILE A 302 -11.19 9.58 -2.67
CA ILE A 302 -10.58 10.73 -3.36
C ILE A 302 -9.23 11.09 -2.79
N ASN A 303 -9.03 11.04 -1.47
CA ASN A 303 -7.68 11.03 -0.94
C ASN A 303 -7.02 9.66 -1.20
N ASP A 304 -7.77 8.57 -1.00
CA ASP A 304 -7.28 7.19 -1.09
C ASP A 304 -7.89 6.39 -2.27
N ASN A 305 -7.24 6.33 -3.43
CA ASN A 305 -6.00 7.02 -3.81
C ASN A 305 -6.18 7.88 -5.06
N GLY A 306 -7.29 8.61 -5.09
CA GLY A 306 -7.51 9.67 -6.07
C GLY A 306 -6.39 10.72 -6.03
N SER A 307 -5.84 11.03 -4.85
CA SER A 307 -4.78 12.03 -4.66
C SER A 307 -3.47 11.66 -5.36
N GLY A 308 -2.99 10.42 -5.21
CA GLY A 308 -1.82 9.91 -5.92
C GLY A 308 -2.08 9.82 -7.42
N THR A 309 -3.24 9.30 -7.80
CA THR A 309 -3.67 9.20 -9.21
C THR A 309 -3.69 10.57 -9.91
N ALA A 310 -4.27 11.59 -9.27
CA ALA A 310 -4.32 12.95 -9.79
C ALA A 310 -2.93 13.58 -9.91
N GLY A 311 -2.07 13.39 -8.90
CA GLY A 311 -0.68 13.86 -8.95
C GLY A 311 0.12 13.22 -10.09
N LEU A 312 -0.06 11.92 -10.34
CA LEU A 312 0.55 11.21 -11.46
C LEU A 312 0.07 11.73 -12.82
N LEU A 313 -1.24 11.91 -12.96
CA LEU A 313 -1.84 12.43 -14.20
C LEU A 313 -1.34 13.84 -14.50
N GLU A 314 -1.38 14.74 -13.52
CA GLU A 314 -0.94 16.12 -13.73
C GLU A 314 0.53 16.13 -14.15
N TYR A 315 1.40 15.41 -13.42
CA TYR A 315 2.81 15.32 -13.82
C TYR A 315 2.99 14.78 -15.26
N ALA A 316 2.20 13.78 -15.66
CA ALA A 316 2.25 13.26 -17.02
C ALA A 316 1.84 14.31 -18.07
N VAL A 317 0.78 15.09 -17.81
CA VAL A 317 0.34 16.20 -18.67
C VAL A 317 1.42 17.27 -18.75
N THR A 318 1.91 17.77 -17.61
CA THR A 318 2.96 18.80 -17.55
C THR A 318 4.24 18.36 -18.27
N LEU A 319 4.66 17.10 -18.09
CA LEU A 319 5.86 16.56 -18.74
C LEU A 319 5.72 16.53 -20.27
N ALA A 320 4.52 16.23 -20.78
CA ALA A 320 4.22 16.23 -22.20
C ALA A 320 4.19 17.67 -22.78
N ASP A 321 3.56 18.60 -22.06
CA ASP A 321 3.36 19.98 -22.48
C ASP A 321 4.65 20.81 -22.48
N THR A 322 5.50 20.59 -21.48
CA THR A 322 6.88 21.14 -21.45
C THR A 322 7.77 20.54 -22.54
N ARG A 323 7.33 19.46 -23.21
CA ARG A 323 8.06 18.71 -24.25
C ARG A 323 9.45 18.28 -23.77
N ALA A 324 9.55 17.93 -22.49
CA ALA A 324 10.79 17.58 -21.84
C ALA A 324 11.49 16.42 -22.57
N PRO A 325 12.76 16.58 -23.03
CA PRO A 325 13.50 15.54 -23.73
C PRO A 325 14.13 14.55 -22.74
N VAL A 326 13.30 13.78 -22.02
CA VAL A 326 13.74 12.83 -20.99
C VAL A 326 14.85 11.89 -21.51
N LYS A 327 15.88 11.67 -20.68
CA LYS A 327 17.03 10.82 -21.00
C LYS A 327 16.75 9.36 -20.67
N ASN A 328 16.07 9.12 -19.55
CA ASN A 328 15.60 7.81 -19.11
C ASN A 328 14.12 7.64 -19.45
N LYS A 329 13.66 6.39 -19.57
CA LYS A 329 12.26 6.07 -19.83
C LYS A 329 11.45 6.39 -18.58
N VAL A 330 10.40 7.20 -18.70
CA VAL A 330 9.40 7.35 -17.62
C VAL A 330 8.22 6.43 -17.91
N ARG A 331 7.83 5.61 -16.94
CA ARG A 331 6.71 4.66 -16.98
C ARG A 331 5.77 4.93 -15.79
N PHE A 332 4.53 5.24 -16.09
CA PHE A 332 3.45 5.43 -15.14
C PHE A 332 2.65 4.14 -15.01
N ALA A 333 2.17 3.85 -13.81
CA ALA A 333 1.25 2.76 -13.56
C ALA A 333 0.09 3.21 -12.67
N TRP A 334 -1.10 2.73 -13.01
CA TRP A 334 -2.28 2.80 -12.18
C TRP A 334 -2.71 1.39 -11.85
N TRP A 335 -2.60 1.03 -10.58
CA TRP A 335 -2.79 -0.34 -10.12
C TRP A 335 -4.27 -0.65 -9.87
N ALA A 336 -4.63 -1.90 -10.13
CA ALA A 336 -5.94 -2.44 -9.79
C ALA A 336 -5.86 -3.25 -8.50
N ALA A 337 -6.93 -3.23 -7.71
CA ALA A 337 -7.13 -4.13 -6.57
C ALA A 337 -5.98 -4.04 -5.55
N GLU A 338 -5.48 -2.83 -5.29
CA GLU A 338 -4.53 -2.57 -4.19
C GLU A 338 -5.23 -2.86 -2.85
N GLU A 339 -6.46 -2.36 -2.72
CA GLU A 339 -7.30 -2.44 -1.52
C GLU A 339 -7.63 -3.88 -1.12
N ALA A 340 -7.49 -4.78 -2.09
CA ALA A 340 -7.73 -6.20 -1.94
C ALA A 340 -6.48 -7.01 -1.56
N GLY A 341 -5.30 -6.39 -1.45
CA GLY A 341 -4.06 -7.13 -1.21
C GLY A 341 -2.89 -6.84 -2.15
N LEU A 342 -2.70 -5.60 -2.64
CA LEU A 342 -1.67 -5.26 -3.63
C LEU A 342 -1.75 -6.08 -4.93
N VAL A 343 -2.95 -6.55 -5.30
CA VAL A 343 -3.13 -7.62 -6.29
C VAL A 343 -2.56 -7.21 -7.65
N GLY A 344 -2.86 -5.99 -8.10
CA GLY A 344 -2.43 -5.51 -9.41
C GLY A 344 -0.93 -5.29 -9.51
N SER A 345 -0.32 -4.63 -8.52
CA SER A 345 1.13 -4.39 -8.52
C SER A 345 1.91 -5.69 -8.36
N GLU A 346 1.49 -6.61 -7.47
CA GLU A 346 2.11 -7.94 -7.36
C GLU A 346 1.97 -8.76 -8.64
N TYR A 347 0.80 -8.73 -9.30
CA TYR A 347 0.61 -9.40 -10.58
C TYR A 347 1.62 -8.89 -11.62
N TYR A 348 1.75 -7.56 -11.73
CA TYR A 348 2.69 -6.92 -12.64
C TYR A 348 4.14 -7.26 -12.33
N THR A 349 4.56 -7.16 -11.07
CA THR A 349 5.97 -7.40 -10.70
C THR A 349 6.35 -8.87 -10.82
N ASN A 350 5.44 -9.79 -10.50
CA ASN A 350 5.66 -11.22 -10.72
C ASN A 350 5.79 -11.56 -12.22
N GLU A 351 4.90 -11.05 -13.07
CA GLU A 351 4.98 -11.28 -14.52
C GLU A 351 6.27 -10.69 -15.12
N LEU A 352 6.67 -9.51 -14.65
CA LEU A 352 7.82 -8.79 -15.20
C LEU A 352 9.17 -9.32 -14.68
N PHE A 353 9.31 -9.50 -13.37
CA PHE A 353 10.61 -9.72 -12.73
C PHE A 353 10.96 -11.19 -12.54
N ALA A 354 9.98 -12.08 -12.31
CA ALA A 354 10.28 -13.51 -12.13
C ALA A 354 11.01 -14.11 -13.34
N PRO A 355 10.60 -13.87 -14.60
CA PRO A 355 11.32 -14.40 -15.76
C PRO A 355 12.75 -13.82 -15.89
N ILE A 356 12.97 -12.58 -15.45
CA ILE A 356 14.29 -11.93 -15.47
C ILE A 356 15.20 -12.57 -14.43
N TYR A 357 14.67 -12.85 -13.23
CA TYR A 357 15.40 -13.54 -12.18
C TYR A 357 15.73 -14.98 -12.57
N ASP A 358 14.78 -15.71 -13.15
CA ASP A 358 15.01 -17.05 -13.69
C ASP A 358 16.08 -17.03 -14.79
N GLN A 359 16.06 -16.03 -15.67
CA GLN A 359 17.12 -15.86 -16.67
C GLN A 359 18.48 -15.67 -15.99
N ALA A 360 18.58 -14.74 -15.02
CA ALA A 360 19.82 -14.48 -14.30
C ALA A 360 20.35 -15.74 -13.60
N GLN A 361 19.47 -16.48 -12.93
CA GLN A 361 19.81 -17.72 -12.24
C GLN A 361 20.33 -18.77 -13.22
N ASN A 362 19.65 -18.97 -14.34
CA ASN A 362 20.06 -19.94 -15.35
C ASN A 362 21.41 -19.57 -16.00
N GLU A 363 21.66 -18.29 -16.25
CA GLU A 363 22.96 -17.81 -16.75
C GLU A 363 24.09 -18.12 -15.75
N ILE A 364 23.90 -17.85 -14.47
CA ILE A 364 24.90 -18.13 -13.42
C ILE A 364 25.09 -19.63 -13.21
N LEU A 365 24.03 -20.43 -13.20
CA LEU A 365 24.14 -21.90 -13.11
C LEU A 365 24.98 -22.46 -14.28
N ALA A 366 24.73 -21.99 -15.49
CA ALA A 366 25.50 -22.38 -16.66
C ALA A 366 26.97 -21.94 -16.58
N GLU A 367 27.25 -20.72 -16.11
CA GLU A 367 28.62 -20.22 -15.87
C GLU A 367 29.38 -21.04 -14.82
N LEU A 368 28.68 -21.55 -13.80
CA LEU A 368 29.25 -22.35 -12.71
C LEU A 368 29.27 -23.85 -12.98
N GLY A 369 28.62 -24.32 -14.06
CA GLY A 369 28.47 -25.75 -14.36
C GLY A 369 27.58 -26.49 -13.36
N LEU A 370 26.56 -25.81 -12.82
CA LEU A 370 25.55 -26.35 -11.92
C LEU A 370 24.25 -26.62 -12.68
N GLU A 371 23.47 -27.59 -12.22
CA GLU A 371 22.19 -27.97 -12.86
C GLU A 371 20.98 -27.65 -11.97
N ASP A 372 21.20 -27.43 -10.67
CA ASP A 372 20.13 -27.22 -9.69
C ASP A 372 20.42 -25.96 -8.86
N PRO A 373 19.48 -24.98 -8.80
CA PRO A 373 19.61 -23.77 -7.98
C PRO A 373 19.91 -24.02 -6.51
N SER A 374 19.48 -25.15 -5.94
CA SER A 374 19.75 -25.51 -4.54
C SER A 374 21.24 -25.77 -4.25
N GLN A 375 22.06 -25.90 -5.30
CA GLN A 375 23.51 -26.06 -5.19
C GLN A 375 24.25 -24.72 -5.00
N LEU A 376 23.58 -23.59 -5.22
CA LEU A 376 24.18 -22.27 -5.08
C LEU A 376 24.52 -21.97 -3.61
N THR A 377 25.73 -21.48 -3.36
CA THR A 377 26.11 -20.89 -2.08
C THR A 377 25.53 -19.49 -1.94
N GLU A 378 25.53 -18.93 -0.73
CA GLU A 378 25.11 -17.54 -0.48
C GLU A 378 25.89 -16.53 -1.36
N GLU A 379 27.20 -16.68 -1.48
CA GLU A 379 28.03 -15.83 -2.36
C GLU A 379 27.65 -15.98 -3.85
N GLN A 380 27.22 -17.17 -4.29
CA GLN A 380 26.80 -17.40 -5.67
C GLN A 380 25.39 -16.86 -5.95
N ILE A 381 24.53 -16.82 -4.93
CA ILE A 381 23.22 -16.14 -5.02
C ILE A 381 23.43 -14.64 -5.23
N GLU A 382 24.41 -14.02 -4.58
CA GLU A 382 24.72 -12.59 -4.82
C GLU A 382 25.16 -12.33 -6.27
N LEU A 383 25.77 -13.31 -6.96
CA LEU A 383 26.04 -13.21 -8.40
C LEU A 383 24.76 -13.25 -9.24
N VAL A 384 23.77 -14.06 -8.84
CA VAL A 384 22.45 -14.09 -9.47
C VAL A 384 21.74 -12.75 -9.29
N GLU A 385 21.72 -12.20 -8.08
CA GLU A 385 21.09 -10.90 -7.78
C GLU A 385 21.77 -9.74 -8.54
N ALA A 386 23.11 -9.77 -8.63
CA ALA A 386 23.85 -8.81 -9.44
C ALA A 386 23.50 -8.94 -10.93
N ARG A 387 23.44 -10.16 -11.48
CA ARG A 387 23.04 -10.40 -12.88
C ARG A 387 21.60 -9.97 -13.12
N TYR A 388 20.68 -10.26 -12.20
CA TYR A 388 19.30 -9.83 -12.25
C TYR A 388 19.22 -8.29 -12.31
N THR A 389 19.96 -7.58 -11.46
CA THR A 389 20.01 -6.11 -11.45
C THR A 389 20.49 -5.54 -12.78
N GLN A 390 21.43 -6.22 -13.46
CA GLN A 390 21.91 -5.83 -14.80
C GLN A 390 20.82 -6.02 -15.88
N LEU A 391 20.10 -7.15 -15.84
CA LEU A 391 19.06 -7.48 -16.80
C LEU A 391 17.77 -6.67 -16.57
N ASN A 392 17.46 -6.33 -15.33
CA ASN A 392 16.27 -5.58 -14.96
C ASN A 392 16.36 -4.14 -15.47
N LYS A 393 15.38 -3.72 -16.27
CA LYS A 393 15.32 -2.39 -16.88
C LYS A 393 14.65 -1.36 -15.99
N VAL A 394 13.83 -1.79 -15.03
CA VAL A 394 13.23 -0.92 -14.01
C VAL A 394 14.28 -0.69 -12.94
N LYS A 395 14.73 0.57 -12.83
CA LYS A 395 15.82 0.95 -11.92
C LYS A 395 15.30 1.55 -10.62
N LEU A 396 14.10 2.13 -10.66
CA LEU A 396 13.41 2.60 -9.46
C LEU A 396 11.90 2.61 -9.65
N TYR A 397 11.19 2.58 -8.53
CA TYR A 397 9.74 2.75 -8.43
C TYR A 397 9.38 3.81 -7.38
N LEU A 398 8.61 4.82 -7.76
CA LEU A 398 8.10 5.85 -6.86
C LEU A 398 6.61 5.62 -6.58
N ASN A 399 6.25 5.49 -5.31
CA ASN A 399 4.89 5.21 -4.88
C ASN A 399 4.23 6.46 -4.32
N PHE A 400 3.00 6.74 -4.77
CA PHE A 400 2.23 7.87 -4.30
C PHE A 400 0.86 7.38 -3.88
N ASP A 401 0.64 7.45 -2.58
CA ASP A 401 -0.53 6.93 -1.92
C ASP A 401 -0.94 7.89 -0.82
N MET A 402 -2.22 8.27 -0.79
CA MET A 402 -2.78 9.29 0.10
C MET A 402 -1.83 10.49 0.27
N ILE A 403 -1.67 11.29 -0.78
CA ILE A 403 -0.76 12.46 -0.77
C ILE A 403 -1.49 13.77 -0.47
N GLY A 404 -2.74 13.71 -0.02
CA GLY A 404 -3.62 14.87 0.18
C GLY A 404 -4.43 14.87 1.48
N SER A 405 -4.05 14.13 2.52
CA SER A 405 -4.85 13.99 3.75
C SER A 405 -5.21 15.33 4.40
N PRO A 406 -6.40 15.48 4.99
CA PRO A 406 -6.89 16.77 5.47
C PRO A 406 -6.10 17.30 6.67
N ASN A 407 -5.67 16.40 7.58
CA ASN A 407 -4.85 16.72 8.75
C ASN A 407 -3.38 16.29 8.54
N TYR A 408 -2.88 16.40 7.30
CA TYR A 408 -1.61 15.85 6.81
C TYR A 408 -0.36 16.09 7.67
N ILE A 409 0.57 15.15 7.56
CA ILE A 409 2.02 15.38 7.66
C ILE A 409 2.63 15.32 6.25
N PHE A 410 3.89 15.75 6.07
CA PHE A 410 4.65 15.39 4.87
C PHE A 410 5.56 14.19 5.17
N GLY A 411 5.05 12.99 4.94
CA GLY A 411 5.79 11.74 5.12
C GLY A 411 6.68 11.43 3.92
N VAL A 412 7.96 11.15 4.17
CA VAL A 412 8.91 10.65 3.17
C VAL A 412 9.32 9.24 3.57
N MET A 413 9.18 8.26 2.67
CA MET A 413 9.60 6.88 2.94
C MET A 413 11.08 6.84 3.37
N ASP A 414 11.33 6.26 4.55
CA ASP A 414 12.67 6.07 5.10
C ASP A 414 13.40 4.98 4.31
N GLY A 415 14.22 5.42 3.37
CA GLY A 415 14.82 4.61 2.33
C GLY A 415 16.11 3.92 2.74
N ASP A 416 16.70 4.28 3.89
CA ASP A 416 17.83 3.59 4.50
C ASP A 416 17.51 2.91 5.84
N LEU A 417 16.27 3.02 6.32
CA LEU A 417 15.81 2.56 7.63
C LEU A 417 16.61 3.18 8.78
N SER A 418 17.12 4.41 8.61
CA SER A 418 17.91 5.08 9.66
C SER A 418 17.04 5.59 10.81
N ASP A 419 15.78 5.91 10.55
CA ASP A 419 14.87 6.54 11.52
C ASP A 419 13.75 5.60 11.99
N THR A 420 13.34 4.63 11.15
CA THR A 420 12.12 3.84 11.34
C THR A 420 12.37 2.34 11.51
N LYS A 421 13.63 1.90 11.59
CA LYS A 421 13.98 0.48 11.73
C LYS A 421 13.26 -0.24 12.88
N ASP A 422 13.19 0.43 14.03
CA ASP A 422 12.56 -0.11 15.25
C ASP A 422 11.11 0.35 15.41
N SER A 423 10.52 0.97 14.38
CA SER A 423 9.11 1.37 14.38
C SER A 423 8.22 0.13 14.44
N PRO A 424 7.12 0.14 15.24
CA PRO A 424 6.12 -0.93 15.19
C PRO A 424 5.44 -1.04 13.82
N ASP A 425 5.49 0.03 13.02
CA ASP A 425 4.90 0.08 11.68
C ASP A 425 5.86 -0.44 10.58
N ASN A 426 7.10 -0.78 10.92
CA ASN A 426 8.07 -1.32 9.97
C ASN A 426 7.84 -2.83 9.77
N ALA A 427 7.37 -3.21 8.59
CA ALA A 427 7.16 -4.61 8.20
C ALA A 427 8.45 -5.31 7.72
N TYR A 428 9.52 -4.56 7.45
CA TYR A 428 10.82 -5.12 7.05
C TYR A 428 11.73 -5.30 8.27
N THR A 429 11.65 -6.48 8.89
CA THR A 429 12.40 -6.81 10.10
C THR A 429 13.70 -7.58 9.81
N GLY A 430 14.53 -7.76 10.85
CA GLY A 430 15.74 -8.56 10.78
C GLY A 430 16.88 -7.92 9.97
N ASP A 431 17.51 -8.71 9.11
CA ASP A 431 18.68 -8.32 8.32
C ASP A 431 18.29 -7.69 6.95
N PHE A 432 17.03 -7.26 6.77
CA PHE A 432 16.62 -6.54 5.57
C PHE A 432 17.51 -5.31 5.35
N LYS A 433 17.90 -5.10 4.09
CA LYS A 433 18.59 -3.90 3.65
C LYS A 433 17.84 -3.35 2.45
N PRO A 434 17.37 -2.09 2.50
CA PRO A 434 16.78 -1.46 1.34
C PRO A 434 17.68 -1.56 0.11
N PRO A 435 17.11 -1.76 -1.10
CA PRO A 435 17.89 -1.83 -2.32
C PRO A 435 18.76 -0.57 -2.55
N TYR A 436 19.87 -0.75 -3.25
CA TYR A 436 20.76 0.37 -3.57
C TYR A 436 20.00 1.43 -4.39
N GLY A 437 20.01 2.67 -3.90
CA GLY A 437 19.31 3.81 -4.50
C GLY A 437 18.09 4.28 -3.72
N THR A 438 17.49 3.45 -2.86
CA THR A 438 16.33 3.82 -2.04
C THR A 438 16.63 5.04 -1.14
N SER A 439 17.82 5.08 -0.52
CA SER A 439 18.26 6.23 0.30
C SER A 439 18.55 7.50 -0.49
N ASP A 440 18.95 7.39 -1.76
CA ASP A 440 19.15 8.55 -2.65
C ASP A 440 17.80 9.17 -3.03
N ILE A 441 16.76 8.34 -3.18
CA ILE A 441 15.38 8.79 -3.46
C ILE A 441 14.84 9.57 -2.27
N GLU A 442 14.97 9.01 -1.06
CA GLU A 442 14.62 9.69 0.18
C GLU A 442 15.34 11.04 0.33
N ALA A 443 16.66 11.05 0.15
CA ALA A 443 17.45 12.27 0.24
C ALA A 443 16.99 13.33 -0.79
N THR A 444 16.64 12.91 -2.01
CA THR A 444 16.16 13.82 -3.06
C THR A 444 14.80 14.44 -2.70
N PHE A 445 13.88 13.69 -2.07
CA PHE A 445 12.64 14.24 -1.54
C PHE A 445 12.91 15.22 -0.39
N ASN A 446 13.74 14.84 0.58
CA ASN A 446 14.08 15.70 1.71
C ASN A 446 14.76 17.01 1.25
N GLU A 447 15.62 16.96 0.23
CA GLU A 447 16.20 18.15 -0.40
C GLU A 447 15.11 19.08 -0.96
N PHE A 448 14.08 18.53 -1.61
CA PHE A 448 12.97 19.30 -2.15
C PHE A 448 12.15 20.01 -1.06
N PHE A 449 11.73 19.29 -0.01
CA PHE A 449 10.95 19.89 1.08
C PHE A 449 11.77 20.92 1.86
N THR A 450 13.05 20.64 2.11
CA THR A 450 13.98 21.58 2.73
C THR A 450 14.09 22.87 1.90
N ALA A 451 14.20 22.76 0.57
CA ALA A 451 14.25 23.92 -0.31
C ALA A 451 12.97 24.77 -0.26
N LYS A 452 11.82 24.15 0.04
CA LYS A 452 10.54 24.84 0.27
C LYS A 452 10.30 25.30 1.70
N SER A 453 11.25 25.03 2.62
CA SER A 453 11.09 25.29 4.06
C SER A 453 9.87 24.58 4.67
N GLU A 454 9.55 23.40 4.16
CA GLU A 454 8.52 22.51 4.73
C GLU A 454 9.20 21.44 5.59
N PHE A 455 8.54 21.04 6.67
CA PHE A 455 8.99 19.92 7.51
C PHE A 455 8.67 18.58 6.84
N THR A 456 9.40 17.53 7.22
CA THR A 456 9.11 16.14 6.82
C THR A 456 9.14 15.23 8.03
N VAL A 457 8.41 14.12 7.94
CA VAL A 457 8.43 13.01 8.91
C VAL A 457 8.91 11.75 8.19
N PRO A 458 9.84 10.97 8.75
CA PRO A 458 10.24 9.70 8.16
C PRO A 458 9.08 8.69 8.24
N GLN A 459 8.73 8.10 7.10
CA GLN A 459 7.64 7.15 6.97
C GLN A 459 8.18 5.73 7.02
N ALA A 460 7.66 4.94 7.96
CA ALA A 460 8.04 3.53 8.12
C ALA A 460 7.56 2.67 6.95
N LEU A 461 8.31 1.61 6.64
CA LEU A 461 8.02 0.71 5.53
C LEU A 461 7.05 -0.40 5.96
N SER A 462 5.74 -0.16 5.83
CA SER A 462 4.65 -1.01 6.33
C SER A 462 4.19 -2.17 5.43
N LYS A 463 4.59 -2.19 4.16
CA LYS A 463 4.05 -3.08 3.11
C LYS A 463 2.55 -2.89 2.81
N ARG A 464 1.95 -1.78 3.22
CA ARG A 464 0.53 -1.44 2.98
C ARG A 464 0.29 -0.65 1.68
N SER A 465 1.18 -0.76 0.69
CA SER A 465 1.01 -0.07 -0.61
C SER A 465 1.92 -0.71 -1.67
N ASP A 466 1.70 -0.35 -2.93
CA ASP A 466 2.23 -1.06 -4.11
C ASP A 466 3.76 -1.13 -4.21
N TYR A 467 4.50 -0.27 -3.49
CA TYR A 467 5.97 -0.33 -3.45
C TYR A 467 6.50 -1.65 -2.90
N ALA A 468 5.73 -2.34 -2.05
CA ALA A 468 6.14 -3.63 -1.48
C ALA A 468 6.41 -4.66 -2.59
N GLY A 469 5.55 -4.67 -3.63
CA GLY A 469 5.70 -5.49 -4.81
C GLY A 469 6.97 -5.19 -5.61
N PHE A 470 7.59 -4.02 -5.48
CA PHE A 470 8.86 -3.69 -6.13
C PHE A 470 10.06 -3.93 -5.22
N ALA A 471 9.91 -3.60 -3.94
CA ALA A 471 10.92 -3.79 -2.90
C ALA A 471 11.29 -5.27 -2.75
N ASP A 472 10.30 -6.18 -2.75
CA ASP A 472 10.51 -7.62 -2.63
C ASP A 472 11.25 -8.21 -3.86
N TRP A 473 11.26 -7.49 -4.99
CA TRP A 473 12.04 -7.79 -6.20
C TRP A 473 13.35 -7.00 -6.30
N GLY A 474 13.81 -6.38 -5.20
CA GLY A 474 15.10 -5.71 -5.12
C GLY A 474 15.21 -4.42 -5.95
N VAL A 475 14.08 -3.83 -6.35
CA VAL A 475 14.06 -2.56 -7.09
C VAL A 475 14.13 -1.41 -6.09
N ALA A 476 14.97 -0.40 -6.35
CA ALA A 476 15.00 0.81 -5.52
C ALA A 476 13.61 1.46 -5.48
N PHE A 477 13.18 1.91 -4.32
CA PHE A 477 11.86 2.49 -4.15
C PHE A 477 11.88 3.73 -3.29
N GLY A 478 10.79 4.48 -3.31
CA GLY A 478 10.54 5.59 -2.40
C GLY A 478 9.17 6.17 -2.70
N GLY A 479 8.76 7.19 -1.97
CA GLY A 479 7.41 7.70 -2.09
C GLY A 479 7.06 8.71 -1.01
N LEU A 480 5.86 9.22 -1.13
CA LEU A 480 5.28 10.19 -0.22
C LEU A 480 3.97 9.65 0.34
N PHE A 481 3.66 10.04 1.57
CA PHE A 481 2.44 9.69 2.27
C PHE A 481 2.07 10.86 3.18
N THR A 482 0.78 11.15 3.33
CA THR A 482 0.32 12.25 4.20
C THR A 482 -0.36 11.79 5.48
N GLY A 483 -0.41 10.48 5.72
CA GLY A 483 -1.02 9.90 6.90
C GLY A 483 -2.44 9.43 6.63
N ALA A 484 -2.85 8.37 7.32
CA ALA A 484 -4.21 7.85 7.27
C ALA A 484 -4.81 7.91 8.68
N GLU A 485 -4.95 6.79 9.34
CA GLU A 485 -5.69 6.66 10.59
C GLU A 485 -4.99 7.16 11.86
N LYS A 486 -3.67 7.32 11.83
CA LYS A 486 -2.89 7.68 13.01
C LYS A 486 -3.23 9.10 13.48
N VAL A 487 -3.39 9.28 14.79
CA VAL A 487 -3.70 10.58 15.38
C VAL A 487 -2.49 11.50 15.39
N LYS A 488 -2.72 12.75 15.03
CA LYS A 488 -1.70 13.79 14.96
C LYS A 488 -1.29 14.25 16.36
N THR A 489 0.01 14.30 16.59
CA THR A 489 0.62 14.72 17.86
C THR A 489 0.71 16.24 17.98
N ALA A 490 0.90 16.74 19.21
CA ALA A 490 1.11 18.17 19.46
C ALA A 490 2.31 18.75 18.67
N GLU A 491 3.40 17.99 18.57
CA GLU A 491 4.61 18.40 17.85
C GLU A 491 4.34 18.52 16.34
N GLU A 492 3.58 17.58 15.78
CA GLU A 492 3.17 17.65 14.37
C GLU A 492 2.18 18.79 14.12
N VAL A 493 1.32 19.15 15.07
CA VAL A 493 0.49 20.35 14.94
C VAL A 493 1.34 21.62 14.92
N ASP A 494 2.40 21.70 15.72
CA ASP A 494 3.33 22.83 15.69
C ASP A 494 4.07 22.94 14.34
N GLN A 495 4.33 21.82 13.67
CA GLN A 495 5.05 21.77 12.38
C GLN A 495 4.13 21.97 11.17
N PHE A 496 2.96 21.32 11.16
CA PHE A 496 2.09 21.19 9.98
C PHE A 496 0.74 21.91 10.14
N GLY A 497 0.39 22.34 11.35
CA GLY A 497 -0.97 22.81 11.70
C GLY A 497 -1.96 21.66 11.82
N GLY A 498 -3.25 21.99 11.76
CA GLY A 498 -4.34 21.00 11.87
C GLY A 498 -4.80 20.78 13.32
N GLU A 499 -5.38 19.61 13.57
CA GLU A 499 -6.01 19.27 14.86
C GLU A 499 -5.19 18.19 15.58
N ILE A 500 -4.93 18.41 16.87
CA ILE A 500 -4.29 17.44 17.77
C ILE A 500 -5.27 16.34 18.15
N ASP A 501 -4.78 15.12 18.37
CA ASP A 501 -5.57 13.95 18.78
C ASP A 501 -6.66 13.58 17.76
N VAL A 502 -6.37 13.90 16.51
CA VAL A 502 -7.24 13.70 15.35
C VAL A 502 -6.46 12.96 14.28
N ALA A 503 -7.06 11.92 13.71
CA ALA A 503 -6.47 11.15 12.60
C ALA A 503 -5.98 12.08 11.48
N TYR A 504 -4.89 11.71 10.81
CA TYR A 504 -4.42 12.45 9.62
C TYR A 504 -5.50 12.49 8.53
N ASP A 505 -6.26 11.41 8.39
CA ASP A 505 -7.46 11.27 7.56
C ASP A 505 -8.57 10.56 8.36
N ARG A 506 -9.63 11.29 8.70
CA ARG A 506 -10.79 10.74 9.43
C ARG A 506 -11.70 9.91 8.53
N CYS A 507 -11.61 10.10 7.22
CA CYS A 507 -12.45 9.46 6.23
C CYS A 507 -11.74 8.33 5.49
N TYR A 508 -10.51 7.98 5.87
CA TYR A 508 -9.80 6.79 5.37
C TYR A 508 -10.73 5.57 5.36
N HIS A 509 -10.94 4.99 4.17
CA HIS A 509 -11.83 3.86 3.89
C HIS A 509 -13.30 4.10 4.27
N GLN A 510 -13.80 5.34 4.15
CA GLN A 510 -15.19 5.70 4.47
C GLN A 510 -15.86 6.44 3.32
N ALA A 511 -17.19 6.46 3.34
CA ALA A 511 -18.01 7.19 2.36
C ALA A 511 -17.71 8.69 2.28
N CYS A 512 -17.13 9.28 3.34
CA CYS A 512 -16.76 10.69 3.37
C CYS A 512 -15.38 10.98 2.74
N ASP A 513 -14.66 9.98 2.21
CA ASP A 513 -13.43 10.23 1.43
C ASP A 513 -13.78 10.73 0.02
N ASP A 514 -14.38 11.91 0.00
CA ASP A 514 -14.88 12.66 -1.14
C ASP A 514 -13.99 13.90 -1.40
N LEU A 515 -14.30 14.72 -2.40
CA LEU A 515 -13.51 15.93 -2.71
C LEU A 515 -13.30 16.89 -1.53
N ASN A 516 -14.17 16.87 -0.52
CA ASN A 516 -14.07 17.73 0.67
C ASN A 516 -13.08 17.17 1.70
N ASN A 517 -12.61 15.94 1.53
CA ASN A 517 -11.65 15.27 2.40
C ASN A 517 -10.18 15.52 2.01
N VAL A 518 -9.89 16.38 1.02
CA VAL A 518 -8.53 16.58 0.52
C VAL A 518 -7.95 17.95 0.89
N SER A 519 -6.80 17.96 1.56
CA SER A 519 -5.95 19.13 1.71
C SER A 519 -5.30 19.49 0.37
N GLN A 520 -5.87 20.49 -0.30
CA GLN A 520 -5.34 20.96 -1.58
C GLN A 520 -3.89 21.50 -1.47
N LYS A 521 -3.51 22.04 -0.29
CA LYS A 521 -2.11 22.42 -0.02
C LYS A 521 -1.19 21.19 -0.05
N ALA A 522 -1.53 20.14 0.70
CA ALA A 522 -0.70 18.95 0.79
C ALA A 522 -0.59 18.25 -0.57
N LEU A 523 -1.74 18.07 -1.23
CA LEU A 523 -1.85 17.52 -2.58
C LEU A 523 -0.93 18.27 -3.56
N PHE A 524 -1.02 19.59 -3.60
CA PHE A 524 -0.22 20.40 -4.52
C PHE A 524 1.27 20.32 -4.23
N VAL A 525 1.69 20.45 -2.96
CA VAL A 525 3.11 20.39 -2.58
C VAL A 525 3.71 19.01 -2.89
N ASN A 526 2.99 17.93 -2.59
CA ASN A 526 3.40 16.56 -2.92
C ASN A 526 3.41 16.31 -4.43
N THR A 527 2.47 16.88 -5.18
CA THR A 527 2.48 16.80 -6.66
C THR A 527 3.68 17.52 -7.26
N GLN A 528 4.09 18.65 -6.68
CA GLN A 528 5.33 19.29 -7.08
C GLN A 528 6.56 18.44 -6.70
N ALA A 529 6.55 17.77 -5.54
CA ALA A 529 7.64 16.91 -5.08
C ALA A 529 7.80 15.69 -5.99
N LEU A 530 6.69 14.99 -6.31
CA LEU A 530 6.70 13.84 -7.20
C LEU A 530 7.17 14.22 -8.61
N ALA A 531 6.71 15.36 -9.14
CA ALA A 531 7.15 15.87 -10.43
C ALA A 531 8.65 16.20 -10.44
N TYR A 532 9.15 16.82 -9.36
CA TYR A 532 10.56 17.15 -9.20
C TYR A 532 11.43 15.90 -9.19
N VAL A 533 11.17 14.96 -8.26
CA VAL A 533 12.00 13.77 -8.07
C VAL A 533 11.96 12.86 -9.29
N THR A 534 10.77 12.66 -9.87
CA THR A 534 10.66 11.84 -11.09
C THR A 534 11.43 12.46 -12.25
N THR A 535 11.32 13.78 -12.45
CA THR A 535 12.05 14.48 -13.51
C THR A 535 13.56 14.48 -13.27
N TYR A 536 14.00 14.64 -12.02
CA TYR A 536 15.41 14.54 -11.66
C TYR A 536 16.00 13.21 -12.17
N TYR A 537 15.35 12.08 -11.83
CA TYR A 537 15.78 10.77 -12.32
C TYR A 537 15.59 10.59 -13.83
N ALA A 538 14.57 11.19 -14.44
CA ALA A 538 14.38 11.15 -15.89
C ALA A 538 15.55 11.82 -16.66
N PHE A 539 16.25 12.77 -16.04
CA PHE A 539 17.38 13.52 -16.62
C PHE A 539 18.76 13.14 -16.08
N SER A 540 18.82 12.33 -15.01
CA SER A 540 20.06 11.82 -14.43
C SER A 540 20.82 10.88 -15.39
N LYS A 541 22.16 10.94 -15.33
CA LYS A 541 23.03 9.94 -15.96
C LYS A 541 22.87 8.60 -15.21
N PRO A 542 23.26 7.44 -15.80
CA PRO A 542 22.64 6.13 -15.53
C PRO A 542 22.23 5.95 -14.09
N LEU A 543 20.95 5.63 -13.87
CA LEU A 543 20.35 5.49 -12.56
C LEU A 543 21.11 4.41 -11.80
N PHE A 544 21.64 4.79 -10.63
CA PHE A 544 22.36 3.90 -9.74
C PHE A 544 23.42 3.07 -10.49
N PRO A 545 24.45 3.72 -11.06
CA PRO A 545 25.42 3.04 -11.90
C PRO A 545 26.16 1.97 -11.10
N GLU A 546 26.31 0.79 -11.70
CA GLU A 546 26.83 -0.42 -11.05
C GLU A 546 28.11 -0.16 -10.24
N VAL A 547 28.14 -0.69 -9.02
CA VAL A 547 29.41 -1.00 -8.37
C VAL A 547 29.96 -2.25 -9.08
N GLU A 548 31.10 -2.13 -9.77
CA GLU A 548 31.73 -3.29 -10.43
C GLU A 548 31.88 -4.45 -9.44
N ALA A 549 31.22 -5.58 -9.73
CA ALA A 549 31.42 -6.80 -8.96
C ALA A 549 32.91 -7.23 -9.10
N PRO A 550 33.59 -7.58 -7.99
CA PRO A 550 34.95 -8.09 -8.09
C PRO A 550 34.95 -9.35 -8.97
N ALA A 551 35.81 -9.36 -10.00
CA ALA A 551 35.97 -10.51 -10.88
C ALA A 551 36.15 -11.79 -10.06
N ALA A 552 35.40 -12.84 -10.40
CA ALA A 552 35.42 -14.14 -9.74
C ALA A 552 36.85 -14.67 -9.59
N LYS A 553 37.46 -14.42 -8.43
CA LYS A 553 38.71 -15.06 -8.04
C LYS A 553 38.35 -16.33 -7.33
N THR A 554 38.97 -17.43 -7.76
CA THR A 554 38.96 -18.70 -7.04
C THR A 554 39.46 -18.47 -5.62
N MET A 555 38.55 -18.26 -4.66
CA MET A 555 38.90 -17.97 -3.27
C MET A 555 38.93 -19.25 -2.46
N THR A 556 40.10 -19.51 -1.88
CA THR A 556 40.34 -20.62 -0.96
C THR A 556 39.61 -20.35 0.35
N ARG A 557 38.76 -21.30 0.74
CA ARG A 557 37.87 -21.26 1.91
C ARG A 557 38.62 -20.99 3.22
N MET A 558 38.29 -19.90 3.92
CA MET A 558 38.45 -19.80 5.37
C MET A 558 37.06 -19.72 6.00
N GLN A 559 36.74 -20.68 6.86
CA GLN A 559 35.50 -20.73 7.63
C GLN A 559 35.57 -19.71 8.77
N SER A 560 34.61 -18.79 8.83
CA SER A 560 34.22 -18.10 10.05
C SER A 560 32.84 -18.58 10.45
N ASP A 561 32.76 -19.17 11.64
CA ASP A 561 31.50 -19.64 12.25
C ASP A 561 30.75 -18.47 12.89
N LEU A 562 30.00 -17.72 12.07
CA LEU A 562 28.82 -16.97 12.48
C LEU A 562 27.90 -16.92 11.26
N LYS A 563 26.89 -17.79 11.24
CA LYS A 563 25.85 -17.78 10.20
C LYS A 563 24.83 -16.70 10.53
N PRO A 564 24.49 -15.79 9.60
CA PRO A 564 23.33 -14.93 9.73
C PRO A 564 22.04 -15.75 9.82
N THR A 565 21.10 -15.23 10.59
CA THR A 565 19.68 -15.61 10.54
C THR A 565 19.11 -15.18 9.19
N GLN A 566 18.72 -16.15 8.35
CA GLN A 566 18.00 -16.02 7.07
C GLN A 566 17.94 -14.60 6.44
N LYS A 567 18.90 -14.30 5.55
CA LYS A 567 18.88 -13.07 4.72
C LYS A 567 17.70 -13.10 3.74
N LEU A 568 16.94 -12.00 3.66
CA LEU A 568 15.94 -11.77 2.61
C LEU A 568 16.61 -11.79 1.23
N ARG A 569 16.09 -12.58 0.30
CA ARG A 569 16.59 -12.66 -1.09
C ARG A 569 15.60 -12.02 -2.05
N ILE A 570 16.09 -11.55 -3.18
CA ILE A 570 15.23 -11.04 -4.26
C ILE A 570 14.23 -12.13 -4.67
N GLY A 571 12.94 -11.79 -4.66
CA GLY A 571 11.85 -12.72 -5.00
C GLY A 571 11.55 -13.78 -3.93
N GLU A 572 12.35 -13.90 -2.87
CA GLU A 572 11.96 -14.67 -1.69
C GLU A 572 11.10 -13.79 -0.77
N LYS A 573 9.78 -13.98 -0.86
CA LYS A 573 8.90 -13.61 0.25
C LYS A 573 9.38 -14.39 1.47
N LEU A 574 9.98 -13.73 2.46
CA LEU A 574 10.04 -14.35 3.78
C LEU A 574 8.58 -14.55 4.22
N LYS A 575 8.18 -15.81 4.38
CA LYS A 575 7.11 -16.20 5.32
C LYS A 575 7.39 -15.74 6.76
N ALA A 576 8.54 -15.10 7.01
CA ALA A 576 8.92 -14.52 8.29
C ALA A 576 8.52 -13.03 8.44
N ALA A 577 7.82 -12.44 7.47
CA ALA A 577 6.74 -11.53 7.84
C ALA A 577 5.55 -12.44 8.17
N GLU A 578 5.37 -12.77 9.46
CA GLU A 578 4.08 -13.28 9.94
C GLU A 578 2.94 -12.27 9.69
N SER A 579 3.25 -11.08 9.18
CA SER A 579 2.34 -10.30 8.35
C SER A 579 2.45 -10.70 6.87
N HIS A 580 1.54 -11.60 6.45
CA HIS A 580 0.76 -11.23 5.25
C HIS A 580 0.35 -9.77 5.44
N SER A 581 0.48 -8.92 4.41
CA SER A 581 0.11 -7.51 4.45
C SER A 581 -1.00 -7.33 5.48
N ASP A 582 -0.68 -6.75 6.64
CA ASP A 582 -1.71 -6.34 7.56
C ASP A 582 -2.32 -5.12 6.87
N HIS A 583 -3.10 -5.36 5.80
CA HIS A 583 -4.35 -4.65 5.57
C HIS A 583 -5.31 -4.96 6.73
N GLY A 584 -4.84 -5.22 7.96
CA GLY A 584 -5.49 -4.75 9.15
C GLY A 584 -5.62 -3.25 8.97
N HIS A 585 -6.73 -2.91 8.32
CA HIS A 585 -7.28 -1.58 8.21
C HIS A 585 -7.27 -1.05 9.63
N PHE A 586 -6.27 -0.24 9.91
CA PHE A 586 -6.19 0.48 11.15
C PHE A 586 -7.23 1.57 10.92
N HIS A 587 -8.45 1.35 11.41
CA HIS A 587 -9.40 2.44 11.57
C HIS A 587 -9.05 3.09 12.89
N GLY A 588 -8.85 4.39 12.85
CA GLY A 588 -8.48 5.20 14.00
C GLY A 588 -9.31 4.81 15.22
N ASP A 589 -8.60 4.51 16.31
CA ASP A 589 -9.19 4.39 17.63
C ASP A 589 -9.70 5.78 18.03
N PHE A 590 -11.02 5.97 17.99
CA PHE A 590 -11.67 7.17 18.52
C PHE A 590 -11.60 7.11 20.05
N ASP A 591 -10.53 7.62 20.67
CA ASP A 591 -10.58 7.90 22.10
C ASP A 591 -11.19 9.29 22.33
N GLN A 592 -12.48 9.29 22.65
CA GLN A 592 -13.10 10.38 23.40
C GLN A 592 -12.73 10.22 24.88
N ASP A 593 -12.14 11.29 25.41
CA ASP A 593 -11.92 11.61 26.83
C ASP A 593 -10.64 11.08 27.49
N ARG A 594 -9.78 12.03 27.90
CA ARG A 594 -9.35 12.09 29.31
C ARG A 594 -8.82 13.48 29.74
N GLN A 595 -9.64 14.12 30.58
CA GLN A 595 -9.45 15.22 31.56
C GLN A 595 -8.20 16.10 31.57
#